data_AF-A0A1X0R5U8-F1
#
_entry.id   AF-A0A1X0R5U8-F1
#
_cell.length_a   1.000
_cell.length_b   1.000
_cell.length_c   1.000
_cell.angle_alpha   90.00
_cell.angle_beta   90.00
_cell.angle_gamma   90.00
#
_symmetry.space_group_name_H-M   'P 1'
#
loop_
_entity.id
_entity.type
_entity.pdbx_description
1 polymer ?
#
loop_
_entity_poly.entity_id
_entity_poly.type
_entity_poly.pdbx_seq_one_letter_code
_entity_poly.pdbx_strand_id
1 'polypeptide(L)'
;IVDILLEDIIKLPERYQEYITGLKQERYTVFGYCPKSKTAYDQKAIVKSLQSMIVGLQKRSLAEHIFVSVSCNSRTSVHRRDLKKSMIMNELSGVTSDVQDLINDLAKVDKARLVVIDSAGLITNMSDLELFIRYVTYYFLNKTMN
;
A
#
# COMPACT_ATOMS: atom_id res chain seq x y z
N ILE A 1 -16.21 24.74 19.61
CA ILE A 1 -16.24 23.31 19.18
C ILE A 1 -16.10 23.20 17.66
N VAL A 2 -16.95 23.87 16.88
CA VAL A 2 -16.88 23.82 15.40
C VAL A 2 -15.55 24.36 14.84
N ASP A 3 -15.06 25.50 15.35
CA ASP A 3 -13.79 26.09 14.87
C ASP A 3 -12.56 25.21 15.19
N ILE A 4 -12.56 24.58 16.36
CA ILE A 4 -11.50 23.64 16.77
C ILE A 4 -11.52 22.41 15.85
N LEU A 5 -12.70 21.87 15.55
CA LEU A 5 -12.86 20.73 14.67
C LEU A 5 -12.43 21.05 13.23
N LEU A 6 -12.75 22.25 12.74
CA LEU A 6 -12.30 22.76 11.44
C LEU A 6 -10.79 22.85 11.38
N GLU A 7 -10.16 23.42 12.41
CA GLU A 7 -8.71 23.54 12.49
C GLU A 7 -8.02 22.17 12.47
N ASP A 8 -8.53 21.20 13.24
CA ASP A 8 -7.98 19.84 13.27
C ASP A 8 -8.09 19.13 11.91
N ILE A 9 -9.22 19.28 11.20
CA ILE A 9 -9.39 18.70 9.86
C ILE A 9 -8.42 19.34 8.86
N ILE A 10 -8.27 20.66 8.88
CA ILE A 10 -7.38 21.39 7.96
C ILE A 10 -5.91 21.03 8.21
N LYS A 11 -5.51 20.86 9.47
CA LYS A 11 -4.12 20.53 9.86
C LYS A 11 -3.79 19.05 9.79
N LEU A 12 -4.79 18.16 9.68
CA LEU A 12 -4.57 16.71 9.64
C LEU A 12 -3.59 16.27 8.54
N PRO A 13 -3.65 16.77 7.29
CA PRO A 13 -2.70 16.37 6.25
C PRO A 13 -1.25 16.74 6.58
N GLU A 14 -1.03 17.94 7.13
CA GLU A 14 0.30 18.43 7.53
C GLU A 14 0.86 17.60 8.68
N ARG A 15 0.09 17.43 9.77
CA ARG A 15 0.47 16.60 10.92
C ARG A 15 0.78 15.15 10.50
N TYR A 16 0.02 14.61 9.55
CA TYR A 16 0.28 13.27 9.03
C TYR A 16 1.58 13.21 8.23
N GLN A 17 1.87 14.20 7.37
CA GLN A 17 3.13 14.28 6.65
C GLN A 17 4.33 14.48 7.58
N GLU A 18 4.20 15.29 8.63
CA GLU A 18 5.22 15.45 9.68
C GLU A 18 5.51 14.12 10.36
N TYR A 19 4.46 13.38 10.74
CA TYR A 19 4.59 12.04 11.32
C TYR A 19 5.36 11.08 10.40
N ILE A 20 4.98 10.99 9.12
CA ILE A 20 5.69 10.14 8.15
C ILE A 20 7.14 10.61 7.97
N THR A 21 7.38 11.91 7.98
CA THR A 21 8.75 12.46 7.88
C THR A 21 9.60 12.07 9.08
N GLY A 22 9.04 12.09 10.30
CA GLY A 22 9.70 11.59 11.50
C GLY A 22 10.07 10.11 11.39
N LEU A 23 9.14 9.26 10.90
CA LEU A 23 9.44 7.84 10.67
C LEU A 23 10.62 7.66 9.70
N LYS A 24 10.71 8.44 8.63
CA LYS A 24 11.84 8.38 7.70
C LYS A 24 13.16 8.79 8.36
N GLN A 25 13.15 9.81 9.23
CA GLN A 25 14.33 10.19 10.02
C GLN A 25 14.79 9.05 10.94
N GLU A 26 13.84 8.25 11.45
CA GLU A 26 14.10 7.03 12.22
C GLU A 26 14.47 5.81 11.35
N ARG A 27 14.69 6.03 10.05
CA ARG A 27 15.09 5.05 9.02
C ARG A 27 14.02 4.02 8.67
N TYR A 28 12.74 4.33 8.87
CA TYR A 28 11.67 3.53 8.28
C TYR A 28 11.60 3.75 6.77
N THR A 29 11.50 2.65 6.02
CA THR A 29 11.11 2.69 4.61
C THR A 29 9.59 2.70 4.51
N VAL A 30 9.04 3.68 3.78
CA VAL A 30 7.59 3.89 3.67
C VAL A 30 7.06 3.27 2.37
N PHE A 31 6.30 2.19 2.51
CA PHE A 31 5.67 1.43 1.44
C PHE A 31 4.21 1.86 1.27
N GLY A 32 3.83 2.30 0.08
CA GLY A 32 2.44 2.56 -0.28
C GLY A 32 1.81 1.34 -0.93
N TYR A 33 0.59 0.99 -0.54
CA TYR A 33 -0.19 -0.04 -1.21
C TYR A 33 -1.60 0.44 -1.54
N CYS A 34 -2.04 0.21 -2.77
CA CYS A 34 -3.45 0.39 -3.13
C CYS A 34 -3.96 -0.75 -4.02
N PRO A 35 -5.09 -1.38 -3.66
CA PRO A 35 -5.74 -2.32 -4.55
C PRO A 35 -6.76 -1.64 -5.46
N LYS A 36 -7.18 -2.38 -6.49
CA LYS A 36 -8.42 -2.16 -7.19
C LYS A 36 -9.20 -3.47 -7.26
N SER A 37 -10.46 -3.41 -6.84
CA SER A 37 -11.38 -4.53 -6.87
C SER A 37 -11.66 -4.98 -8.30
N LYS A 38 -11.96 -6.27 -8.49
CA LYS A 38 -12.55 -6.78 -9.73
C LYS A 38 -13.82 -6.01 -10.07
N THR A 39 -13.85 -5.39 -11.24
CA THR A 39 -14.99 -4.62 -11.73
C THR A 39 -15.17 -4.83 -13.22
N ALA A 40 -16.41 -4.72 -13.71
CA ALA A 40 -16.71 -4.71 -15.15
C ALA A 40 -16.34 -3.37 -15.84
N TYR A 41 -15.62 -2.48 -15.16
CA TYR A 41 -15.21 -1.20 -15.70
C TYR A 41 -14.19 -1.35 -16.83
N ASP A 42 -14.24 -0.40 -17.75
CA ASP A 42 -13.23 -0.23 -18.80
C ASP A 42 -11.82 -0.07 -18.18
N GLN A 43 -10.81 -0.59 -18.88
CA GLN A 43 -9.41 -0.56 -18.46
C GLN A 43 -8.94 0.89 -18.17
N LYS A 44 -9.37 1.86 -18.99
CA LYS A 44 -9.02 3.28 -18.79
C LYS A 44 -9.53 3.83 -17.46
N ALA A 45 -10.72 3.41 -17.03
CA ALA A 45 -11.27 3.84 -15.74
C ALA A 45 -10.48 3.24 -14.56
N ILE A 46 -10.04 1.99 -14.70
CA ILE A 46 -9.17 1.31 -13.74
C ILE A 46 -7.82 2.03 -13.64
N VAL A 47 -7.17 2.31 -14.78
CA VAL A 47 -5.91 3.05 -14.85
C VAL A 47 -6.04 4.42 -14.18
N LYS A 48 -7.06 5.21 -14.53
CA LYS A 48 -7.30 6.53 -13.94
C LYS A 48 -7.49 6.48 -12.42
N SER A 49 -8.23 5.49 -11.93
CA SER A 49 -8.46 5.27 -10.51
C SER A 49 -7.16 4.90 -9.78
N LEU A 50 -6.42 3.90 -10.28
CA LEU A 50 -5.13 3.48 -9.73
C LEU A 50 -4.13 4.63 -9.74
N GLN A 51 -4.03 5.38 -10.84
CA GLN A 51 -3.12 6.52 -10.94
C GLN A 51 -3.44 7.61 -9.91
N SER A 52 -4.72 7.89 -9.65
CA SER A 52 -5.14 8.85 -8.62
C SER A 52 -4.74 8.39 -7.22
N MET A 53 -4.85 7.08 -6.97
CA MET A 53 -4.43 6.47 -5.71
C MET A 53 -2.91 6.52 -5.52
N ILE A 54 -2.14 6.20 -6.56
CA ILE A 54 -0.66 6.31 -6.56
C ILE A 54 -0.25 7.75 -6.23
N VAL A 55 -0.81 8.74 -6.93
CA VAL A 55 -0.51 10.17 -6.67
C VAL A 55 -0.88 10.55 -5.24
N GLY A 56 -1.98 10.02 -4.70
CA GLY A 56 -2.37 10.22 -3.30
C GLY A 56 -1.35 9.66 -2.31
N LEU A 57 -0.85 8.44 -2.54
CA LEU A 57 0.18 7.82 -1.70
C LEU A 57 1.50 8.60 -1.75
N GLN A 58 1.91 9.07 -2.94
CA GLN A 58 3.12 9.90 -3.10
C GLN A 58 2.97 11.24 -2.36
N LYS A 59 1.89 11.97 -2.64
CA LYS A 59 1.75 13.36 -2.16
C LYS A 59 1.31 13.43 -0.71
N ARG A 60 0.31 12.65 -0.29
CA ARG A 60 -0.27 12.74 1.06
C ARG A 60 0.43 11.85 2.07
N SER A 61 0.91 10.68 1.64
CA SER A 61 1.54 9.69 2.53
C SER A 61 3.04 9.59 2.38
N LEU A 62 3.65 10.42 1.51
CA LEU A 62 5.09 10.45 1.25
C LEU A 62 5.68 9.06 0.99
N ALA A 63 4.91 8.15 0.38
CA ALA A 63 5.35 6.78 0.16
C ALA A 63 6.50 6.75 -0.86
N GLU A 64 7.53 5.96 -0.57
CA GLU A 64 8.77 5.89 -1.35
C GLU A 64 8.68 4.81 -2.42
N HIS A 65 8.05 3.69 -2.06
CA HIS A 65 7.82 2.57 -2.96
C HIS A 65 6.32 2.26 -2.98
N ILE A 66 5.71 2.23 -4.16
CA ILE A 66 4.26 2.09 -4.30
C ILE A 66 3.93 0.81 -5.04
N PHE A 67 3.10 0.00 -4.42
CA PHE A 67 2.69 -1.30 -4.93
C PHE A 67 1.19 -1.32 -5.16
N VAL A 68 0.78 -2.01 -6.21
CA VAL A 68 -0.64 -2.06 -6.58
C VAL A 68 -1.12 -3.48 -6.79
N SER A 69 -2.40 -3.70 -6.48
CA SER A 69 -3.12 -4.89 -6.93
C SER A 69 -4.18 -4.46 -7.93
N VAL A 70 -4.05 -4.82 -9.20
CA VAL A 70 -4.93 -4.26 -10.26
C VAL A 70 -6.34 -4.86 -10.23
N SER A 71 -6.46 -6.11 -9.78
CA SER A 71 -7.73 -6.85 -9.83
C SER A 71 -7.84 -7.83 -8.68
N CYS A 72 -8.08 -7.31 -7.48
CA CYS A 72 -8.23 -8.13 -6.28
C CYS A 72 -9.69 -8.46 -5.99
N ASN A 73 -9.93 -9.66 -5.47
CA ASN A 73 -11.15 -9.98 -4.74
C ASN A 73 -10.85 -9.82 -3.25
N SER A 74 -11.72 -9.16 -2.49
CA SER A 74 -11.55 -8.96 -1.04
C SER A 74 -11.46 -10.27 -0.26
N ARG A 75 -11.99 -11.37 -0.81
CA ARG A 75 -11.88 -12.74 -0.27
C ARG A 75 -10.56 -13.42 -0.61
N THR A 76 -9.78 -12.89 -1.55
CA THR A 76 -8.47 -13.42 -1.89
C THR A 76 -7.44 -12.84 -0.94
N SER A 77 -6.76 -13.74 -0.23
CA SER A 77 -5.69 -13.40 0.70
C SER A 77 -4.59 -12.59 0.01
N VAL A 78 -4.01 -11.63 0.73
CA VAL A 78 -3.02 -10.69 0.15
C VAL A 78 -1.87 -11.44 -0.56
N HIS A 79 -1.33 -12.49 0.05
CA HIS A 79 -0.25 -13.30 -0.52
C HIS A 79 -0.63 -14.06 -1.81
N ARG A 80 -1.91 -14.18 -2.15
CA ARG A 80 -2.40 -14.85 -3.37
C ARG A 80 -2.86 -13.88 -4.46
N ARG A 81 -2.74 -12.57 -4.23
CA ARG A 81 -3.13 -11.55 -5.21
C ARG A 81 -2.04 -11.39 -6.28
N ASP A 82 -2.45 -11.03 -7.49
CA ASP A 82 -1.56 -10.70 -8.62
C ASP A 82 -0.49 -11.76 -8.96
N LEU A 83 -0.78 -13.05 -8.74
CA LEU A 83 0.08 -14.17 -9.17
C LEU A 83 0.32 -14.21 -10.68
N LYS A 84 -0.52 -13.51 -11.46
CA LYS A 84 -0.33 -13.25 -12.88
C LYS A 84 -0.18 -11.75 -13.08
N LYS A 85 0.89 -11.33 -13.75
CA LYS A 85 1.15 -9.92 -14.08
C LYS A 85 0.03 -9.37 -14.97
N SER A 86 -0.43 -8.16 -14.66
CA SER A 86 -1.48 -7.45 -15.42
C SER A 86 -0.85 -6.45 -16.39
N MET A 87 -1.34 -6.38 -17.64
CA MET A 87 -0.85 -5.41 -18.64
C MET A 87 -1.11 -3.96 -18.22
N ILE A 88 -2.14 -3.71 -17.39
CA ILE A 88 -2.46 -2.39 -16.83
C ILE A 88 -1.27 -1.78 -16.06
N MET A 89 -0.39 -2.61 -15.49
CA MET A 89 0.82 -2.15 -14.80
C MET A 89 1.70 -1.27 -15.70
N ASN A 90 1.73 -1.56 -17.00
CA ASN A 90 2.55 -0.82 -17.98
C ASN A 90 1.99 0.58 -18.27
N GLU A 91 0.74 0.87 -17.88
CA GLU A 91 0.07 2.15 -18.09
C GLU A 91 0.16 3.08 -16.86
N LEU A 92 0.72 2.59 -15.74
CA LEU A 92 0.80 3.32 -14.49
C LEU A 92 2.15 4.00 -14.31
N SER A 93 2.13 5.26 -13.89
CA SER A 93 3.33 6.06 -13.60
C SER A 93 3.53 6.19 -12.10
N GLY A 94 4.78 6.06 -11.65
CA GLY A 94 5.13 6.19 -10.22
C GLY A 94 4.77 4.97 -9.37
N VAL A 95 4.42 3.85 -10.01
CA VAL A 95 4.32 2.54 -9.38
C VAL A 95 5.69 1.88 -9.34
N THR A 96 6.00 1.19 -8.24
CA THR A 96 7.20 0.37 -8.08
C THR A 96 6.97 -1.01 -8.68
N SER A 97 5.94 -1.73 -8.21
CA SER A 97 5.54 -3.03 -8.78
C SER A 97 4.18 -3.49 -8.22
N ASP A 98 3.90 -4.80 -8.23
CA ASP A 98 2.71 -5.40 -7.65
C ASP A 98 2.89 -5.93 -6.22
N VAL A 99 1.82 -6.45 -5.65
CA VAL A 99 1.79 -6.95 -4.27
C VAL A 99 2.73 -8.13 -3.98
N GLN A 100 3.12 -8.92 -5.00
CA GLN A 100 4.07 -10.02 -4.79
C GLN A 100 5.47 -9.45 -4.51
N ASP A 101 5.83 -8.42 -5.26
CA ASP A 101 7.08 -7.70 -5.03
C ASP A 101 7.05 -6.90 -3.72
N LEU A 102 5.89 -6.38 -3.31
CA LEU A 102 5.72 -5.77 -1.98
C LEU A 102 6.10 -6.74 -0.85
N ILE A 103 5.60 -7.98 -0.90
CA ILE A 103 5.90 -9.00 0.13
C ILE A 103 7.40 -9.26 0.20
N ASN A 104 8.03 -9.37 -0.98
CA ASN A 104 9.47 -9.58 -1.07
C ASN A 104 10.27 -8.39 -0.53
N ASP A 105 9.83 -7.15 -0.77
CA ASP A 105 10.55 -5.95 -0.35
C ASP A 105 10.35 -5.63 1.13
N LEU A 106 9.15 -5.87 1.67
CA LEU A 106 8.90 -5.79 3.11
C LEU A 106 9.81 -6.75 3.89
N ALA A 107 10.08 -7.94 3.35
CA ALA A 107 10.96 -8.92 3.97
C ALA A 107 12.46 -8.58 3.85
N LYS A 108 12.84 -7.50 3.14
CA LYS A 108 14.25 -7.07 2.97
C LYS A 108 14.63 -5.88 3.86
N VAL A 109 13.65 -5.24 4.49
CA VAL A 109 13.89 -4.03 5.29
C VAL A 109 13.78 -4.34 6.78
N ASP A 110 14.58 -3.66 7.58
CA ASP A 110 14.54 -3.76 9.05
C ASP A 110 13.34 -3.00 9.63
N LYS A 111 13.07 -1.81 9.08
CA LYS A 111 11.96 -0.95 9.51
C LYS A 111 11.05 -0.62 8.35
N ALA A 112 9.86 -1.20 8.34
CA ALA A 112 8.84 -0.94 7.33
C ALA A 112 7.67 -0.14 7.92
N ARG A 113 7.17 0.83 7.14
CA ARG A 113 5.85 1.43 7.36
C ARG A 113 4.99 1.21 6.12
N LEU A 114 3.92 0.42 6.27
CA LEU A 114 2.93 0.24 5.21
C LEU A 114 1.84 1.31 5.35
N VAL A 115 1.63 2.10 4.30
CA VAL A 115 0.55 3.09 4.19
C VAL A 115 -0.45 2.66 3.12
N VAL A 116 -1.73 2.72 3.47
CA VAL A 116 -2.84 2.38 2.60
C VAL A 116 -3.86 3.50 2.61
N ILE A 117 -4.63 3.63 1.53
CA ILE A 117 -5.64 4.70 1.40
C ILE A 117 -6.82 4.43 2.34
N ASP A 118 -7.27 3.20 2.43
CA ASP A 118 -8.30 2.74 3.34
C ASP A 118 -7.93 1.37 3.91
N SER A 119 -8.41 1.07 5.12
CA SER A 119 -8.19 -0.23 5.75
C SER A 119 -8.83 -1.35 4.94
N ALA A 120 -10.00 -1.09 4.35
CA ALA A 120 -10.71 -2.02 3.48
C ALA A 120 -9.91 -2.38 2.21
N GLY A 121 -9.04 -1.49 1.74
CA GLY A 121 -8.14 -1.74 0.63
C GLY A 121 -6.93 -2.61 0.99
N LEU A 122 -6.53 -2.65 2.26
CA LEU A 122 -5.62 -3.71 2.68
C LEU A 122 -6.42 -5.01 2.78
N ILE A 123 -7.35 -5.08 3.75
CA ILE A 123 -7.99 -6.33 4.17
C ILE A 123 -9.35 -6.04 4.81
N THR A 124 -10.31 -6.93 4.58
CA THR A 124 -11.63 -6.88 5.24
C THR A 124 -11.78 -7.91 6.37
N ASN A 125 -10.73 -8.73 6.59
CA ASN A 125 -10.69 -9.83 7.55
C ASN A 125 -9.37 -9.80 8.34
N MET A 126 -9.44 -9.66 9.65
CA MET A 126 -8.25 -9.61 10.52
C MET A 126 -7.42 -10.89 10.49
N SER A 127 -8.03 -12.05 10.22
CA SER A 127 -7.31 -13.32 10.07
C SER A 127 -6.37 -13.30 8.85
N ASP A 128 -6.78 -12.61 7.78
CA ASP A 128 -5.94 -12.47 6.58
C ASP A 128 -4.81 -11.43 6.80
N LEU A 129 -5.01 -10.46 7.70
CA LEU A 129 -3.94 -9.57 8.16
C LEU A 129 -2.86 -10.34 8.90
N GLU A 130 -3.26 -11.16 9.85
CA GLU A 130 -2.33 -11.99 10.60
C GLU A 130 -1.55 -12.92 9.66
N LEU A 131 -2.25 -13.55 8.70
CA LEU A 131 -1.61 -14.42 7.73
C LEU A 131 -0.62 -13.67 6.83
N PHE A 132 -0.97 -12.47 6.37
CA PHE A 132 -0.08 -11.61 5.59
C PHE A 132 1.18 -11.26 6.39
N ILE A 133 1.04 -10.82 7.64
CA ILE A 133 2.17 -10.47 8.52
C ILE A 133 3.06 -11.70 8.74
N ARG A 134 2.47 -12.85 9.09
CA ARG A 134 3.21 -14.12 9.27
C ARG A 134 3.97 -14.52 8.01
N TYR A 135 3.38 -14.35 6.83
CA TYR A 135 4.01 -14.68 5.55
C TYR A 135 5.22 -13.80 5.28
N VAL A 136 5.10 -12.48 5.51
CA VAL A 136 6.24 -11.54 5.40
C VAL A 136 7.35 -11.92 6.39
N THR A 137 7.01 -12.22 7.65
CA THR A 137 7.98 -12.65 8.67
C THR A 137 8.65 -13.98 8.31
N TYR A 138 7.91 -14.95 7.76
CA TYR A 138 8.48 -16.23 7.31
C TYR A 138 9.53 -16.01 6.22
N TYR A 139 9.26 -15.14 5.24
CA TYR A 139 10.24 -14.80 4.20
C TYR A 139 11.47 -14.12 4.78
N PHE A 140 11.29 -13.22 5.75
CA PHE A 140 12.40 -12.58 6.45
C PHE A 140 13.31 -13.60 7.16
N LEU A 141 12.72 -14.54 7.92
CA LEU A 141 13.45 -15.55 8.69
C LEU A 141 14.19 -16.57 7.81
N ASN A 142 13.57 -17.06 6.73
CA ASN A 142 14.25 -18.02 5.85
C ASN A 142 15.42 -17.41 5.07
N LYS A 143 15.44 -16.09 4.92
CA LYS A 143 16.50 -15.37 4.22
C LYS A 143 17.67 -14.99 5.12
N THR A 144 17.46 -14.95 6.44
CA THR A 144 18.54 -14.75 7.43
C THR A 144 19.24 -16.06 7.82
N MET A 145 18.64 -17.21 7.48
CA MET A 145 19.21 -18.54 7.72
C MET A 145 20.01 -19.14 6.55
N ASN A 146 20.08 -18.44 5.40
CA ASN A 146 20.94 -18.79 4.25
C ASN A 146 21.95 -17.68 3.99
#